data_AF-A0A523RFP0-F1
#
_entry.id   AF-A0A523RFP0-F1
#
_cell.length_a   1.000
_cell.length_b   1.000
_cell.length_c   1.000
_cell.angle_alpha   90.00
_cell.angle_beta   90.00
_cell.angle_gamma   90.00
#
_symmetry.space_group_name_H-M   'P 1'
#
loop_
_entity.id
_entity.type
_entity.pdbx_description
1 polymer ?
#
loop_
_entity_poly.entity_id
_entity_poly.type
_entity_poly.pdbx_seq_one_letter_code
_entity_poly.pdbx_strand_id
1 'polypeptide(L)'
;MPSEAEYKEEKDRKKENPRISVKIQDDFDYRVVSKMAKNRDTSLSGAMRDIVHQWILSNAEMLKKTYGVDIDEINEEIFLETASLVYDKELKPLEVKLIDELSRFFEMVEVVGIQDLADHFGVPIKTIKKILYTHAKVIKSKGLNLTVNEGRIFKRD
;
A
#
# COMPACT_ATOMS: atom_id res chain seq x y z
N MET A 1 38.01 2.67 -1.92
CA MET A 1 37.50 3.38 -0.73
C MET A 1 36.20 4.04 -1.15
N PRO A 2 35.05 3.66 -0.56
CA PRO A 2 33.78 4.30 -0.89
C PRO A 2 33.83 5.79 -0.53
N SER A 3 33.16 6.61 -1.34
CA SER A 3 33.22 8.08 -1.28
C SER A 3 32.36 8.63 -0.14
N GLU A 4 32.66 9.83 0.35
CA GLU A 4 31.89 10.50 1.43
C GLU A 4 30.39 10.68 1.11
N ALA A 5 30.01 10.62 -0.18
CA ALA A 5 28.62 10.63 -0.63
C ALA A 5 27.89 9.31 -0.32
N GLU A 6 28.57 8.16 -0.47
CA GLU A 6 28.01 6.84 -0.16
C GLU A 6 27.76 6.68 1.35
N TYR A 7 28.58 7.31 2.20
CA TYR A 7 28.37 7.31 3.67
C TYR A 7 27.17 8.15 4.13
N LYS A 8 26.75 9.16 3.35
CA LYS A 8 25.54 9.96 3.67
C LYS A 8 24.28 9.21 3.27
N GLU A 9 24.26 8.60 2.09
CA GLU A 9 23.10 7.81 1.63
C GLU A 9 22.82 6.58 2.51
N GLU A 10 23.85 5.94 3.08
CA GLU A 10 23.69 4.81 4.01
C GLU A 10 23.19 5.22 5.41
N LYS A 11 23.48 6.45 5.85
CA LYS A 11 23.02 6.96 7.15
C LYS A 11 21.57 7.40 7.15
N ASP A 12 21.07 7.92 6.02
CA ASP A 12 19.69 8.38 5.93
C ASP A 12 18.68 7.23 5.79
N ARG A 13 19.08 6.08 5.21
CA ARG A 13 18.24 4.86 5.16
C ARG A 13 18.03 4.17 6.51
N LYS A 14 18.85 4.44 7.53
CA LYS A 14 18.79 3.74 8.85
C LYS A 14 17.77 4.33 9.83
N LYS A 15 17.04 5.40 9.48
CA LYS A 15 16.07 6.08 10.37
C LYS A 15 14.61 5.65 10.20
N GLU A 16 14.31 4.63 9.42
CA GLU A 16 12.90 4.37 9.03
C GLU A 16 12.06 3.61 10.05
N ASN A 17 12.64 2.97 11.08
CA ASN A 17 11.83 2.30 12.12
C ASN A 17 12.43 2.50 13.53
N PRO A 18 11.85 3.38 14.38
CA PRO A 18 12.36 3.59 15.73
C PRO A 18 12.27 2.29 16.55
N ARG A 19 13.35 1.96 17.27
CA ARG A 19 13.39 0.77 18.14
C ARG A 19 12.51 1.01 19.37
N ILE A 20 11.30 0.47 19.36
CA ILE A 20 10.38 0.51 20.51
C ILE A 20 10.79 -0.58 21.49
N SER A 21 11.12 -0.19 22.73
CA SER A 21 11.44 -1.14 23.82
C SER A 21 10.28 -1.20 24.78
N VAL A 22 9.53 -2.31 24.76
CA VAL A 22 8.45 -2.57 25.72
C VAL A 22 8.97 -3.50 26.80
N LYS A 23 8.79 -3.14 28.07
CA LYS A 23 9.11 -4.02 29.19
C LYS A 23 7.97 -5.01 29.36
N ILE A 24 8.25 -6.30 29.21
CA ILE A 24 7.34 -7.35 29.68
C ILE A 24 7.46 -7.34 31.20
N GLN A 25 6.48 -6.76 31.88
CA GLN A 25 6.50 -6.59 33.33
C GLN A 25 6.00 -7.84 34.09
N ASP A 26 5.23 -8.70 33.43
CA ASP A 26 4.64 -9.88 34.05
C ASP A 26 5.47 -11.16 33.77
N ASP A 27 5.72 -11.90 34.84
CA ASP A 27 6.43 -13.18 34.84
C ASP A 27 5.65 -14.24 34.03
N PHE A 28 4.31 -14.13 34.01
CA PHE A 28 3.44 -14.98 33.20
C PHE A 28 3.67 -14.74 31.70
N ASP A 29 3.57 -13.49 31.26
CA ASP A 29 3.74 -13.10 29.86
C ASP A 29 5.11 -13.49 29.33
N TYR A 30 6.16 -13.24 30.12
CA TYR A 30 7.52 -13.64 29.77
C TYR A 30 7.64 -15.16 29.55
N ARG A 31 7.04 -15.98 30.43
CA ARG A 31 7.07 -17.45 30.30
C ARG A 31 6.28 -17.93 29.09
N VAL A 32 5.13 -17.33 28.80
CA VAL A 32 4.32 -17.65 27.62
C VAL A 32 5.10 -17.35 26.35
N VAL A 33 5.61 -16.13 26.21
CA VAL A 33 6.39 -15.70 25.04
C VAL A 33 7.68 -16.53 24.89
N SER A 34 8.36 -16.83 26.00
CA SER A 34 9.57 -17.67 26.00
C SER A 34 9.30 -19.10 25.52
N LYS A 35 8.18 -19.72 25.94
CA LYS A 35 7.80 -21.05 25.43
C LYS A 35 7.43 -21.00 23.95
N MET A 36 6.70 -19.97 23.51
CA MET A 36 6.35 -19.80 22.10
C MET A 36 7.59 -19.63 21.22
N ALA A 37 8.55 -18.81 21.65
CA ALA A 37 9.83 -18.60 20.99
C ALA A 37 10.61 -19.91 20.83
N LYS A 38 10.73 -20.69 21.91
CA LYS A 38 11.41 -22.01 21.89
C LYS A 38 10.72 -23.01 20.98
N ASN A 39 9.39 -23.10 21.02
CA ASN A 39 8.64 -24.08 20.23
C ASN A 39 8.67 -23.82 18.72
N ARG A 40 8.92 -22.57 18.32
CA ARG A 40 8.96 -22.16 16.90
C ARG A 40 10.38 -21.87 16.39
N ASP A 41 11.39 -22.09 17.23
CA ASP A 41 12.80 -21.76 16.94
C ASP A 41 13.00 -20.31 16.47
N THR A 42 12.43 -19.37 17.23
CA THR A 42 12.48 -17.92 16.93
C THR A 42 12.94 -17.14 18.16
N SER A 43 13.46 -15.92 17.93
CA SER A 43 13.82 -15.00 19.00
C SER A 43 12.59 -14.55 19.81
N LEU A 44 12.79 -14.14 21.07
CA LEU A 44 11.72 -13.56 21.90
C LEU A 44 11.03 -12.37 21.22
N SER A 45 11.80 -11.50 20.57
CA SER A 45 11.25 -10.37 19.81
C SER A 45 10.47 -10.81 18.58
N GLY A 46 10.87 -11.90 17.93
CA GLY A 46 10.14 -12.48 16.80
C GLY A 46 8.80 -13.04 17.26
N ALA A 47 8.79 -13.85 18.32
CA ALA A 47 7.56 -14.36 18.92
C ALA A 47 6.62 -13.23 19.37
N MET A 48 7.16 -12.18 19.98
CA MET A 48 6.36 -11.02 20.39
C MET A 48 5.78 -10.26 19.18
N ARG A 49 6.57 -10.05 18.13
CA ARG A 49 6.10 -9.45 16.88
C ARG A 49 4.95 -10.26 16.29
N ASP A 50 5.06 -11.58 16.25
CA ASP A 50 4.04 -12.46 15.69
C ASP A 50 2.73 -12.37 16.49
N ILE A 51 2.81 -12.38 17.82
CA ILE A 51 1.65 -12.21 18.71
C ILE A 51 0.96 -10.88 18.43
N VAL A 52 1.71 -9.79 18.41
CA VAL A 52 1.17 -8.45 18.15
C VAL A 52 0.53 -8.39 16.76
N HIS A 53 1.19 -8.94 15.74
CA HIS A 53 0.68 -8.97 14.37
C HIS A 53 -0.64 -9.75 14.28
N GLN A 54 -0.70 -10.95 14.86
CA GLN A 54 -1.91 -11.77 14.88
C GLN A 54 -3.05 -11.09 15.65
N TRP A 55 -2.73 -10.45 16.77
CA TRP A 55 -3.71 -9.71 17.55
C TRP A 55 -4.28 -8.53 16.76
N ILE A 56 -3.43 -7.75 16.08
CA ILE A 56 -3.85 -6.63 15.22
C ILE A 56 -4.82 -7.12 14.13
N LEU A 57 -4.46 -8.18 13.41
CA LEU A 57 -5.31 -8.73 12.35
C LEU A 57 -6.66 -9.24 12.87
N SER A 58 -6.66 -9.89 14.04
CA SER A 58 -7.87 -10.46 14.63
C SER A 58 -8.80 -9.40 15.24
N ASN A 59 -8.30 -8.19 15.47
CA ASN A 59 -9.01 -7.11 16.16
C ASN A 59 -9.14 -5.83 15.31
N ALA A 60 -9.02 -5.94 13.98
CA ALA A 60 -9.06 -4.82 13.05
C ALA A 60 -10.27 -3.89 13.25
N GLU A 61 -11.47 -4.45 13.37
CA GLU A 61 -12.68 -3.64 13.61
C GLU A 61 -12.65 -2.89 14.94
N MET A 62 -12.14 -3.54 15.99
CA MET A 62 -12.06 -2.95 17.32
C MET A 62 -11.05 -1.80 17.35
N LEU A 63 -9.92 -1.97 16.66
CA LEU A 63 -8.91 -0.93 16.45
C LEU A 63 -9.50 0.30 15.74
N LYS A 64 -10.30 0.07 14.68
CA LYS A 64 -10.99 1.15 13.96
C LYS A 64 -12.01 1.88 14.84
N LYS A 65 -12.86 1.14 15.56
CA LYS A 65 -13.95 1.72 16.37
C LYS A 65 -13.46 2.42 17.64
N THR A 66 -12.44 1.88 18.30
CA THR A 66 -12.01 2.31 19.64
C THR A 66 -10.83 3.27 19.58
N TYR A 67 -9.92 3.05 18.64
CA TYR A 67 -8.65 3.78 18.55
C TYR A 67 -8.52 4.58 17.24
N GLY A 68 -9.52 4.52 16.35
CA GLY A 68 -9.48 5.21 15.06
C GLY A 68 -8.42 4.68 14.11
N VAL A 69 -7.88 3.47 14.36
CA VAL A 69 -6.83 2.87 13.54
C VAL A 69 -7.48 1.99 12.48
N ASP A 70 -7.54 2.48 11.25
CA ASP A 70 -8.05 1.74 10.11
C ASP A 70 -6.91 0.99 9.39
N ILE A 71 -6.92 -0.34 9.50
CA ILE A 71 -5.87 -1.20 8.91
C ILE A 71 -5.94 -1.17 7.38
N ASP A 72 -7.13 -1.03 6.79
CA ASP A 72 -7.28 -0.97 5.34
C ASP A 72 -6.69 0.33 4.78
N GLU A 73 -6.91 1.45 5.48
CA GLU A 73 -6.31 2.75 5.17
C GLU A 73 -4.79 2.69 5.28
N ILE A 74 -4.24 2.14 6.38
CA ILE A 74 -2.79 1.99 6.56
C ILE A 74 -2.19 1.09 5.48
N ASN A 75 -2.87 0.01 5.08
CA ASN A 75 -2.41 -0.83 3.99
C ASN A 75 -2.43 -0.09 2.66
N GLU A 76 -3.42 0.76 2.41
CA GLU A 76 -3.50 1.61 1.22
C GLU A 76 -2.38 2.67 1.22
N GLU A 77 -2.08 3.30 2.35
CA GLU A 77 -0.96 4.23 2.52
C GLU A 77 0.38 3.54 2.27
N ILE A 78 0.64 2.40 2.93
CA ILE A 78 1.86 1.60 2.72
C ILE A 78 1.94 1.17 1.26
N PHE A 79 0.83 0.76 0.65
CA PHE A 79 0.81 0.42 -0.76
C PHE A 79 1.13 1.62 -1.65
N LEU A 80 0.63 2.82 -1.36
CA LEU A 80 0.94 4.04 -2.12
C LEU A 80 2.41 4.48 -1.95
N GLU A 81 2.96 4.36 -0.75
CA GLU A 81 4.36 4.65 -0.44
C GLU A 81 5.30 3.63 -1.10
N THR A 82 5.01 2.35 -0.98
CA THR A 82 5.79 1.28 -1.62
C THR A 82 5.59 1.25 -3.12
N ALA A 83 4.39 1.53 -3.64
CA ALA A 83 4.17 1.73 -5.06
C ALA A 83 5.04 2.88 -5.56
N SER A 84 5.13 4.00 -4.84
CA SER A 84 6.02 5.11 -5.18
C SER A 84 7.51 4.71 -5.25
N LEU A 85 7.91 3.65 -4.55
CA LEU A 85 9.27 3.10 -4.52
C LEU A 85 9.53 1.95 -5.51
N VAL A 86 8.50 1.26 -6.02
CA VAL A 86 8.60 0.07 -6.90
C VAL A 86 8.14 0.35 -8.34
N TYR A 87 8.09 1.61 -8.77
CA TYR A 87 7.94 1.92 -10.19
C TYR A 87 9.24 1.61 -10.96
N ASP A 88 9.39 0.35 -11.36
CA ASP A 88 9.99 0.06 -12.65
C ASP A 88 9.10 0.71 -13.71
N LYS A 89 9.58 1.83 -14.24
CA LYS A 89 8.87 2.82 -15.07
C LYS A 89 8.63 2.38 -16.51
N GLU A 90 8.40 1.10 -16.78
CA GLU A 90 8.06 0.65 -18.12
C GLU A 90 6.57 0.35 -18.22
N LEU A 91 5.82 1.32 -18.76
CA LEU A 91 4.44 1.11 -19.19
C LEU A 91 4.41 -0.05 -20.18
N LYS A 92 3.64 -1.09 -19.88
CA LYS A 92 3.45 -2.17 -20.86
C LYS A 92 2.71 -1.62 -22.08
N PRO A 93 2.97 -2.13 -23.30
CA PRO A 93 2.33 -1.62 -24.52
C PRO A 93 0.80 -1.58 -24.46
N LEU A 94 0.19 -2.52 -23.74
CA LEU A 94 -1.24 -2.58 -23.51
C LEU A 94 -1.74 -1.46 -22.57
N GLU A 95 -0.96 -1.13 -21.54
CA GLU A 95 -1.28 -0.07 -20.57
C GLU A 95 -1.16 1.32 -21.23
N VAL A 96 -0.18 1.52 -22.11
CA VAL A 96 -0.05 2.77 -22.89
C VAL A 96 -1.29 3.03 -23.73
N LYS A 97 -1.73 2.01 -24.50
CA LYS A 97 -2.93 2.12 -25.34
C LYS A 97 -4.19 2.39 -24.53
N LEU A 98 -4.35 1.68 -23.41
CA LEU A 98 -5.48 1.89 -22.49
C LEU A 98 -5.49 3.30 -21.92
N ILE A 99 -4.34 3.86 -21.53
CA ILE A 99 -4.26 5.23 -21.01
C ILE A 99 -4.59 6.25 -22.10
N ASP A 100 -4.13 6.05 -23.34
CA ASP A 100 -4.50 6.92 -24.47
C ASP A 100 -6.01 6.87 -24.76
N GLU A 101 -6.60 5.68 -24.77
CA GLU A 101 -8.04 5.54 -25.00
C GLU A 101 -8.86 6.08 -23.83
N LEU A 102 -8.42 5.88 -22.58
CA LEU A 102 -8.99 6.51 -21.40
C LEU A 102 -9.01 8.03 -21.54
N SER A 103 -7.91 8.61 -22.05
CA SER A 103 -7.82 10.06 -22.25
C SER A 103 -8.92 10.57 -23.16
N ARG A 104 -9.12 9.90 -24.30
CA ARG A 104 -10.18 10.23 -25.26
C ARG A 104 -11.58 9.93 -24.73
N PHE A 105 -11.74 8.87 -23.96
CA PHE A 105 -13.03 8.48 -23.38
C PHE A 105 -13.54 9.58 -22.42
N PHE A 106 -12.66 10.07 -21.55
CA PHE A 106 -12.98 11.14 -20.58
C PHE A 106 -12.99 12.55 -21.19
N GLU A 107 -12.75 12.72 -22.49
CA GLU A 107 -13.14 13.96 -23.20
C GLU A 107 -14.65 14.04 -23.43
N MET A 108 -15.32 12.88 -23.54
CA MET A 108 -16.76 12.80 -23.84
C MET A 108 -17.61 12.46 -22.60
N VAL A 109 -17.00 11.85 -21.57
CA VAL A 109 -17.71 11.36 -20.39
C VAL A 109 -17.05 11.89 -19.13
N GLU A 110 -17.80 12.59 -18.28
CA GLU A 110 -17.30 13.12 -17.00
C GLU A 110 -17.30 12.08 -15.87
N VAL A 111 -18.24 11.13 -15.92
CA VAL A 111 -18.44 10.11 -14.89
C VAL A 111 -18.74 8.75 -15.52
N VAL A 112 -18.03 7.71 -15.08
CA VAL A 112 -18.24 6.34 -15.56
C VAL A 112 -18.03 5.33 -14.44
N GLY A 113 -18.80 4.24 -14.43
CA GLY A 113 -18.56 3.11 -13.55
C GLY A 113 -17.27 2.39 -13.92
N ILE A 114 -16.51 1.91 -12.93
CA ILE A 114 -15.32 1.08 -13.21
C ILE A 114 -15.72 -0.20 -13.96
N GLN A 115 -16.92 -0.72 -13.68
CA GLN A 115 -17.48 -1.89 -14.37
C GLN A 115 -17.70 -1.59 -15.86
N ASP A 116 -18.40 -0.49 -16.17
CA ASP A 116 -18.71 -0.11 -17.55
C ASP A 116 -17.44 0.16 -18.35
N LEU A 117 -16.43 0.74 -17.71
CA LEU A 117 -15.12 0.98 -18.29
C LEU A 117 -14.38 -0.34 -18.57
N ALA A 118 -14.42 -1.29 -17.64
CA ALA A 118 -13.84 -2.61 -17.79
C ALA A 118 -14.49 -3.40 -18.93
N ASP A 119 -15.82 -3.32 -19.04
CA ASP A 119 -16.59 -3.96 -20.10
C ASP A 119 -16.32 -3.30 -21.47
N HIS A 120 -16.21 -1.96 -21.52
CA HIS A 120 -15.88 -1.22 -22.74
C HIS A 120 -14.51 -1.59 -23.30
N PHE A 121 -13.50 -1.71 -22.42
CA PHE A 121 -12.14 -2.07 -22.82
C PHE A 121 -11.90 -3.58 -22.89
N GLY A 122 -12.89 -4.42 -22.56
CA GLY A 122 -12.77 -5.88 -22.55
C GLY A 122 -11.69 -6.40 -21.60
N VAL A 123 -11.43 -5.70 -20.49
CA VAL A 123 -10.39 -6.05 -19.52
C VAL A 123 -10.99 -6.26 -18.13
N PRO A 124 -10.35 -7.06 -17.26
CA PRO A 124 -10.81 -7.20 -15.88
C PRO A 124 -10.84 -5.86 -15.14
N ILE A 125 -11.85 -5.66 -14.29
CA ILE A 125 -11.97 -4.52 -13.35
C ILE A 125 -10.66 -4.26 -12.61
N LYS A 126 -10.00 -5.34 -12.17
CA LYS A 126 -8.71 -5.30 -11.46
C LYS A 126 -7.62 -4.62 -12.29
N THR A 127 -7.61 -4.81 -13.60
CA THR A 127 -6.66 -4.19 -14.54
C THR A 127 -6.91 -2.69 -14.66
N ILE A 128 -8.18 -2.27 -14.76
CA ILE A 128 -8.54 -0.84 -14.78
C ILE A 128 -8.11 -0.16 -13.48
N LYS A 129 -8.46 -0.74 -12.33
CA LYS A 129 -8.05 -0.24 -11.02
C LYS A 129 -6.52 -0.14 -10.93
N LYS A 130 -5.82 -1.21 -11.32
CA LYS A 130 -4.37 -1.22 -11.35
C LYS A 130 -3.82 -0.09 -12.21
N ILE A 131 -4.29 0.11 -13.43
CA ILE A 131 -3.80 1.19 -14.31
C ILE A 131 -4.05 2.57 -13.69
N LEU A 132 -5.24 2.81 -13.13
CA LEU A 132 -5.59 4.09 -12.50
C LEU A 132 -4.69 4.41 -11.31
N TYR A 133 -4.41 3.42 -10.45
CA TYR A 133 -3.56 3.61 -9.27
C TYR A 133 -2.07 3.60 -9.61
N THR A 134 -1.66 2.69 -10.49
CA THR A 134 -0.27 2.49 -10.90
C THR A 134 0.20 3.67 -11.77
N HIS A 135 -0.62 4.11 -12.72
CA HIS A 135 -0.20 5.13 -13.69
C HIS A 135 -0.84 6.49 -13.44
N ALA A 136 -1.33 6.76 -12.22
CA ALA A 136 -2.00 8.00 -11.84
C ALA A 136 -1.23 9.27 -12.24
N LYS A 137 0.10 9.28 -12.04
CA LYS A 137 0.97 10.41 -12.43
C LYS A 137 1.02 10.61 -13.94
N VAL A 138 1.07 9.52 -14.71
CA VAL A 138 1.09 9.56 -16.18
C VAL A 138 -0.26 10.02 -16.72
N ILE A 139 -1.35 9.49 -16.16
CA ILE A 139 -2.72 9.91 -16.44
C ILE A 139 -2.89 11.41 -16.17
N LYS A 140 -2.42 11.89 -15.02
CA LYS A 140 -2.43 13.32 -14.67
C LYS A 140 -1.60 14.17 -15.63
N SER A 141 -0.44 13.68 -16.08
CA SER A 141 0.40 14.39 -17.06
C SER A 141 -0.25 14.50 -18.45
N LYS A 142 -1.25 13.66 -18.76
CA LYS A 142 -2.08 13.73 -19.97
C LYS A 142 -3.33 14.61 -19.79
N GLY A 143 -3.44 15.36 -18.70
CA GLY A 143 -4.56 16.28 -18.44
C GLY A 143 -5.81 15.60 -17.87
N LEU A 144 -5.68 14.37 -17.35
CA LEU A 144 -6.78 13.66 -16.68
C LEU A 144 -6.59 13.68 -15.18
N ASN A 145 -7.36 14.53 -14.49
CA ASN A 145 -7.51 14.45 -13.04
C ASN A 145 -8.67 13.49 -12.71
N LEU A 146 -8.36 12.19 -12.63
CA LEU A 146 -9.35 11.17 -12.29
C LEU A 146 -9.36 10.92 -10.78
N THR A 147 -10.56 10.87 -10.20
CA THR A 147 -10.79 10.46 -8.81
C THR A 147 -11.73 9.28 -8.77
N VAL A 148 -11.48 8.31 -7.89
CA VAL A 148 -12.32 7.14 -7.73
C VAL A 148 -13.12 7.30 -6.45
N ASN A 149 -14.46 7.23 -6.53
CA ASN A 149 -15.35 7.23 -5.37
C ASN A 149 -16.49 6.22 -5.59
N GLU A 150 -16.77 5.39 -4.58
CA GLU A 150 -17.85 4.39 -4.60
C GLU A 150 -17.92 3.54 -5.89
N GLY A 151 -16.77 3.17 -6.47
CA GLY A 151 -16.72 2.35 -7.69
C GLY A 151 -17.01 3.09 -9.00
N ARG A 152 -17.05 4.43 -8.95
CA ARG A 152 -17.14 5.33 -10.11
C ARG A 152 -15.88 6.16 -10.25
N ILE A 153 -15.55 6.51 -11.48
CA ILE A 153 -14.42 7.36 -11.84
C ILE A 153 -14.99 8.71 -12.27
N PHE A 154 -14.48 9.77 -11.64
CA PHE A 154 -14.87 11.15 -11.87
C PHE A 154 -13.69 11.91 -12.46
N LYS A 155 -13.90 12.58 -13.58
CA LYS A 155 -12.98 13.60 -14.07
C LYS A 155 -13.25 14.89 -13.28
N ARG A 156 -12.20 15.45 -12.68
CA ARG A 156 -12.21 16.82 -12.15
C ARG A 156 -11.48 17.74 -13.13
N ASP A 157 -11.97 18.96 -13.25
CA ASP A 157 -11.25 20.04 -13.94
C ASP A 157 -10.00 20.47 -13.18
#